data_AF-A0A5W0X6K3-F1
#
_entry.id   AF-A0A5W0X6K3-F1
#
_cell.length_a   1.000
_cell.length_b   1.000
_cell.length_c   1.000
_cell.angle_alpha   90.00
_cell.angle_beta   90.00
_cell.angle_gamma   90.00
#
_symmetry.space_group_name_H-M   'P 1'
#
loop_
_entity.id
_entity.type
_entity.pdbx_description
1 polymer ?
#
loop_
_entity_poly.entity_id
_entity_poly.type
_entity_poly.pdbx_seq_one_letter_code
_entity_poly.pdbx_strand_id
1 'polypeptide(L)'
;MGMQMKNFKKMMTLMALCLSVAITTSGYATTLPDIPEPLKNGTGAIDNNGVIYVGLGTAGTSWYKIDLKKQHKDWERIKSFPGGAREQSVSVFLNDELYVFGGVGKKNSESPLQVYSDVYKYSPVKNTWQKVDTISPVGLTGHTGVKLNETMVLITGGVNEHIFDKYFIDIEAAD
;
A
#
# COMPACT_ATOMS: atom_id res chain seq x y z
N MET A 1 -11.14 59.87 33.99
CA MET A 1 -11.03 58.40 34.14
C MET A 1 -11.41 57.59 32.89
N GLY A 2 -12.40 58.00 32.08
CA GLY A 2 -12.94 57.14 30.99
C GLY A 2 -12.11 56.99 29.71
N MET A 3 -11.12 57.87 29.46
CA MET A 3 -10.31 57.85 28.23
C MET A 3 -9.15 56.84 28.30
N GLN A 4 -8.53 56.68 29.47
CA GLN A 4 -7.48 55.68 29.73
C GLN A 4 -8.01 54.25 29.64
N MET A 5 -9.26 54.02 30.09
CA MET A 5 -9.91 52.71 30.09
C MET A 5 -10.34 52.23 28.69
N LYS A 6 -10.63 53.16 27.77
CA LYS A 6 -10.92 52.85 26.34
C LYS A 6 -9.65 52.45 25.58
N ASN A 7 -8.51 53.07 25.88
CA ASN A 7 -7.23 52.74 25.27
C ASN A 7 -6.71 51.38 25.77
N PHE A 8 -6.94 51.06 27.05
CA PHE A 8 -6.58 49.75 27.62
C PHE A 8 -7.38 48.59 27.00
N LYS A 9 -8.69 48.78 26.76
CA LYS A 9 -9.53 47.79 26.06
C LYS A 9 -9.14 47.61 24.60
N LYS A 10 -8.88 48.70 23.85
CA LYS A 10 -8.37 48.62 22.46
C LYS A 10 -7.01 47.91 22.37
N MET A 11 -6.14 48.11 23.37
CA MET A 11 -4.83 47.45 23.44
C MET A 11 -4.95 45.96 23.77
N MET A 12 -5.89 45.55 24.63
CA MET A 12 -6.22 44.13 24.86
C MET A 12 -6.86 43.46 23.64
N THR A 13 -7.70 44.17 22.87
CA THR A 13 -8.28 43.62 21.63
C THR A 13 -7.25 43.49 20.51
N LEU A 14 -6.26 44.39 20.42
CA LEU A 14 -5.14 44.26 19.48
C LEU A 14 -4.19 43.11 19.85
N MET A 15 -3.99 42.84 21.15
CA MET A 15 -3.11 41.78 21.62
C MET A 15 -3.71 40.37 21.42
N ALA A 16 -5.05 40.25 21.41
CA ALA A 16 -5.75 39.03 21.05
C ALA A 16 -5.75 38.74 19.53
N LEU A 17 -5.51 39.75 18.69
CA LEU A 17 -5.44 39.60 17.22
C LEU A 17 -4.07 39.09 16.73
N CYS A 18 -3.02 39.21 17.54
CA CYS A 18 -1.67 38.74 17.20
C CYS A 18 -1.40 37.27 17.58
N LEU A 19 -2.35 36.56 18.19
CA LEU A 19 -2.21 35.13 18.55
C LEU A 19 -2.85 34.16 17.54
N SER A 20 -3.41 34.64 16.44
CA SER A 20 -3.71 33.80 15.28
C SER A 20 -2.50 33.76 14.34
N VAL A 21 -1.34 33.35 14.85
CA VAL A 21 -0.32 32.81 13.96
C VAL A 21 -0.89 31.50 13.46
N ALA A 22 -1.39 31.51 12.23
CA ALA A 22 -1.68 30.27 11.53
C ALA A 22 -0.39 29.46 11.54
N ILE A 23 -0.35 28.39 12.33
CA ILE A 23 0.70 27.39 12.26
C ILE A 23 0.48 26.71 10.91
N THR A 24 1.04 27.27 9.85
CA THR A 24 1.17 26.54 8.60
C THR A 24 2.20 25.46 8.88
N THR A 25 1.74 24.28 9.25
CA THR A 25 2.58 23.09 9.21
C THR A 25 2.92 22.87 7.74
N SER A 26 4.08 23.37 7.29
CA SER A 26 4.66 22.91 6.05
C SER A 26 4.93 21.43 6.23
N GLY A 27 4.10 20.60 5.58
CA GLY A 27 4.33 19.17 5.52
C GLY A 27 5.52 18.91 4.61
N TYR A 28 6.71 18.78 5.17
CA TYR A 28 7.84 18.22 4.43
C TYR A 28 7.65 16.71 4.37
N ALA A 29 7.80 16.14 3.17
CA ALA A 29 7.95 14.70 3.04
C ALA A 29 9.26 14.30 3.74
N THR A 30 9.15 13.66 4.89
CA THR A 30 10.30 13.02 5.55
C THR A 30 10.52 11.66 4.91
N THR A 31 11.76 11.31 4.62
CA THR A 31 12.09 9.98 4.10
C THR A 31 12.00 8.92 5.20
N LEU A 32 11.45 7.76 4.87
CA LEU A 32 11.61 6.56 5.69
C LEU A 32 13.02 5.99 5.49
N PRO A 33 13.51 5.14 6.41
CA PRO A 33 14.73 4.37 6.16
C PRO A 33 14.62 3.55 4.88
N ASP A 34 15.75 3.22 4.28
CA ASP A 34 15.81 2.35 3.11
C ASP A 34 15.19 0.98 3.44
N ILE A 35 14.38 0.48 2.51
CA ILE A 35 13.86 -0.89 2.58
C ILE A 35 15.06 -1.84 2.43
N PRO A 36 15.10 -2.98 3.15
CA PRO A 36 16.27 -3.87 3.16
C PRO A 36 16.70 -4.41 1.80
N GLU A 37 15.82 -4.38 0.79
CA GLU A 37 16.12 -4.77 -0.58
C GLU A 37 15.36 -3.89 -1.59
N PRO A 38 15.84 -3.77 -2.84
CA PRO A 38 15.18 -2.97 -3.87
C PRO A 38 13.74 -3.42 -4.14
N LEU A 39 12.82 -2.47 -4.16
CA LEU A 39 11.38 -2.72 -4.36
C LEU A 39 10.85 -1.84 -5.50
N LYS A 40 10.81 -2.39 -6.72
CA LYS A 40 10.06 -1.85 -7.87
C LYS A 40 8.93 -2.80 -8.25
N ASN A 41 7.85 -2.26 -8.82
CA ASN A 41 6.64 -3.01 -9.22
C ASN A 41 6.02 -3.89 -8.12
N GLY A 42 6.36 -3.61 -6.85
CA GLY A 42 5.74 -4.24 -5.70
C GLY A 42 4.41 -3.58 -5.34
N THR A 43 3.93 -3.88 -4.14
CA THR A 43 2.68 -3.34 -3.63
C THR A 43 2.84 -2.96 -2.16
N GLY A 44 1.91 -2.16 -1.65
CA GLY A 44 1.86 -1.87 -0.23
C GLY A 44 0.56 -1.22 0.20
N ALA A 45 0.29 -1.29 1.50
CA ALA A 45 -0.85 -0.69 2.15
C ALA A 45 -0.47 -0.24 3.57
N ILE A 46 -1.23 0.71 4.10
CA ILE A 46 -1.13 1.15 5.49
C ILE A 46 -2.37 0.69 6.26
N ASP A 47 -2.19 0.18 7.47
CA ASP A 47 -3.30 -0.19 8.34
C ASP A 47 -3.87 1.03 9.10
N ASN A 48 -4.98 0.82 9.83
CA ASN A 48 -5.62 1.86 10.64
C ASN A 48 -4.75 2.32 11.82
N ASN A 49 -3.69 1.59 12.16
CA ASN A 49 -2.77 1.91 13.24
C ASN A 49 -1.53 2.67 12.77
N GLY A 50 -1.37 2.94 11.47
CA GLY A 50 -0.21 3.64 10.92
C GLY A 50 0.99 2.72 10.68
N VAL A 51 0.77 1.42 10.53
CA VAL A 51 1.80 0.46 10.12
C VAL A 51 1.72 0.29 8.61
N ILE A 52 2.81 0.61 7.91
CA ILE A 52 2.94 0.39 6.47
C ILE A 52 3.45 -1.02 6.23
N TYR A 53 2.90 -1.69 5.22
CA TYR A 53 3.30 -3.01 4.74
C TYR A 53 3.67 -2.91 3.26
N VAL A 54 4.82 -3.45 2.88
CA VAL A 54 5.29 -3.45 1.48
C VAL A 54 5.90 -4.80 1.13
N GLY A 55 5.79 -5.21 -0.13
CA GLY A 55 6.42 -6.43 -0.61
C GLY A 55 6.18 -6.67 -2.08
N LEU A 56 6.55 -7.87 -2.54
CA LEU A 56 6.48 -8.28 -3.95
C LEU A 56 7.35 -7.43 -4.87
N GLY A 57 7.10 -7.50 -6.18
CA GLY A 57 7.95 -6.84 -7.17
C GLY A 57 9.34 -7.48 -7.21
N THR A 58 10.37 -6.64 -7.29
CA THR A 58 11.77 -7.12 -7.19
C THR A 58 12.15 -7.70 -5.84
N ALA A 59 11.35 -7.52 -4.79
CA ALA A 59 11.56 -8.20 -3.51
C ALA A 59 11.09 -9.68 -3.57
N GLY A 60 10.61 -10.15 -4.73
CA GLY A 60 10.19 -11.53 -4.94
C GLY A 60 8.99 -11.89 -4.07
N THR A 61 9.19 -12.77 -3.09
CA THR A 61 8.15 -13.15 -2.11
C THR A 61 8.30 -12.44 -0.76
N SER A 62 9.32 -11.61 -0.59
CA SER A 62 9.56 -10.92 0.68
C SER A 62 8.53 -9.83 0.95
N TRP A 63 8.26 -9.63 2.23
CA TRP A 63 7.40 -8.58 2.76
C TRP A 63 8.01 -7.97 4.01
N TYR A 64 7.76 -6.68 4.19
CA TYR A 64 8.25 -5.87 5.29
C TYR A 64 7.11 -5.02 5.86
N LYS A 65 7.24 -4.65 7.14
CA LYS A 65 6.38 -3.67 7.78
C LYS A 65 7.19 -2.59 8.51
N ILE A 66 6.63 -1.40 8.68
CA ILE A 66 7.20 -0.33 9.49
C ILE A 66 6.10 0.40 10.24
N ASP A 67 6.26 0.53 11.55
CA ASP A 67 5.31 1.23 12.42
C ASP A 67 5.69 2.71 12.54
N LEU A 68 4.86 3.59 11.98
CA LEU A 68 5.13 5.02 11.94
C LEU A 68 5.04 5.69 13.33
N LYS A 69 4.39 5.05 14.30
CA LYS A 69 4.26 5.56 15.67
C LYS A 69 5.50 5.26 16.52
N LYS A 70 6.39 4.36 16.08
CA LYS A 70 7.65 4.10 16.79
C LYS A 70 8.59 5.32 16.71
N GLN A 71 9.29 5.56 17.82
CA GLN A 71 10.34 6.57 17.90
C GLN A 71 11.48 6.26 16.94
N HIS A 72 11.97 5.01 16.98
CA HIS A 72 12.92 4.45 16.03
C HIS A 72 12.15 3.62 15.01
N LYS A 73 12.13 4.10 13.76
CA LYS A 73 11.42 3.47 12.65
C LYS A 73 12.41 2.60 11.91
N ASP A 74 12.13 1.31 11.84
CA ASP A 74 12.92 0.33 11.10
C ASP A 74 11.99 -0.65 10.39
N TRP A 75 12.39 -1.11 9.21
CA TRP A 75 11.65 -2.13 8.47
C TRP A 75 11.85 -3.50 9.10
N GLU A 76 10.74 -4.14 9.47
CA GLU A 76 10.70 -5.49 10.02
C GLU A 76 10.25 -6.47 8.93
N ARG A 77 11.03 -7.52 8.68
CA ARG A 77 10.64 -8.60 7.76
C ARG A 77 9.48 -9.40 8.37
N ILE A 78 8.45 -9.67 7.57
CA ILE A 78 7.30 -10.51 7.96
C ILE A 78 7.27 -11.80 7.13
N LYS A 79 6.25 -12.64 7.36
CA LYS A 79 6.11 -13.90 6.62
C LYS A 79 6.10 -13.64 5.11
N SER A 80 6.92 -14.40 4.37
CA SER A 80 6.95 -14.34 2.91
C SER A 80 5.62 -14.76 2.30
N PHE A 81 5.29 -14.15 1.17
CA PHE A 81 4.10 -14.42 0.39
C PHE A 81 4.15 -15.84 -0.22
N PRO A 82 3.14 -16.70 0.03
CA PRO A 82 3.17 -18.08 -0.43
C PRO A 82 2.72 -18.27 -1.88
N GLY A 83 2.16 -17.23 -2.53
CA GLY A 83 1.62 -17.31 -3.89
C GLY A 83 2.67 -17.14 -5.01
N GLY A 84 3.96 -17.20 -4.69
CA GLY A 84 5.07 -16.98 -5.64
C GLY A 84 5.42 -15.51 -5.84
N ALA A 85 6.55 -15.24 -6.48
CA ALA A 85 6.98 -13.88 -6.80
C ALA A 85 6.06 -13.26 -7.86
N ARG A 86 5.65 -12.01 -7.66
CA ARG A 86 4.71 -11.31 -8.53
C ARG A 86 5.00 -9.83 -8.61
N GLU A 87 4.67 -9.22 -9.74
CA GLU A 87 4.73 -7.78 -9.96
C GLU A 87 3.32 -7.22 -10.19
N GLN A 88 3.14 -5.92 -9.97
CA GLN A 88 1.90 -5.18 -10.26
C GLN A 88 0.64 -5.74 -9.58
N SER A 89 0.81 -6.41 -8.43
CA SER A 89 -0.30 -6.73 -7.53
C SER A 89 -0.81 -5.47 -6.85
N VAL A 90 -2.10 -5.45 -6.47
CA VAL A 90 -2.66 -4.41 -5.60
C VAL A 90 -2.85 -4.98 -4.21
N SER A 91 -2.60 -4.18 -3.17
CA SER A 91 -2.87 -4.57 -1.79
C SER A 91 -3.66 -3.52 -1.03
N VAL A 92 -4.57 -3.98 -0.18
CA VAL A 92 -5.50 -3.15 0.58
C VAL A 92 -5.78 -3.78 1.94
N PHE A 93 -5.92 -2.97 3.00
CA PHE A 93 -6.41 -3.44 4.29
C PHE A 93 -7.94 -3.46 4.34
N LEU A 94 -8.50 -4.61 4.68
CA LEU A 94 -9.93 -4.83 4.93
C LEU A 94 -10.08 -5.57 6.26
N ASN A 95 -10.85 -5.02 7.20
CA ASN A 95 -11.12 -5.62 8.50
C ASN A 95 -9.84 -6.11 9.22
N ASP A 96 -8.84 -5.22 9.31
CA ASP A 96 -7.52 -5.45 9.91
C ASP A 96 -6.67 -6.60 9.31
N GLU A 97 -7.09 -7.14 8.16
CA GLU A 97 -6.31 -8.08 7.36
C GLU A 97 -5.82 -7.39 6.07
N LEU A 98 -4.59 -7.71 5.66
CA LEU A 98 -4.00 -7.22 4.43
C LEU A 98 -4.35 -8.16 3.29
N TYR A 99 -5.04 -7.68 2.26
CA TYR A 99 -5.36 -8.44 1.06
C TYR A 99 -4.40 -8.09 -0.07
N VAL A 100 -4.02 -9.09 -0.86
CA VAL A 100 -3.21 -8.97 -2.07
C VAL A 100 -3.99 -9.58 -3.23
N PHE A 101 -4.14 -8.80 -4.30
CA PHE A 101 -4.94 -9.13 -5.47
C PHE A 101 -4.01 -9.34 -6.67
N GLY A 102 -4.03 -10.56 -7.21
CA GLY A 102 -3.38 -10.91 -8.48
C GLY A 102 -1.89 -10.57 -8.57
N GLY A 103 -1.55 -9.86 -9.64
CA GLY A 103 -0.22 -9.58 -10.14
C GLY A 103 0.15 -10.49 -11.31
N VAL A 104 1.34 -10.26 -11.85
CA VAL A 104 1.92 -11.03 -12.95
C VAL A 104 3.20 -11.72 -12.48
N GLY A 105 3.42 -12.96 -12.93
CA GLY A 105 4.63 -13.69 -12.59
C GLY A 105 4.68 -15.05 -13.28
N LYS A 106 5.80 -15.76 -13.14
CA LYS A 106 5.92 -17.13 -13.63
C LYS A 106 5.50 -18.13 -12.55
N LYS A 107 4.88 -19.24 -12.93
CA LYS A 107 4.54 -20.32 -11.99
C LYS A 107 5.79 -21.05 -11.47
N ASN A 108 6.77 -21.22 -12.36
CA ASN A 108 8.12 -21.73 -12.08
C ASN A 108 9.08 -21.14 -13.12
N SER A 109 10.38 -21.43 -13.03
CA SER A 109 11.40 -20.87 -13.93
C SER A 109 11.16 -21.19 -15.41
N GLU A 110 10.49 -22.30 -15.71
CA GLU A 110 10.24 -22.82 -17.06
C GLU A 110 8.87 -22.38 -17.63
N SER A 111 8.04 -21.72 -16.82
CA SER A 111 6.71 -21.28 -17.26
C SER A 111 6.77 -19.92 -17.94
N PRO A 112 5.87 -19.65 -18.89
CA PRO A 112 5.66 -18.30 -19.38
C PRO A 112 5.20 -17.37 -18.27
N LEU A 113 5.42 -16.09 -18.50
CA LEU A 113 4.84 -15.05 -17.66
C LEU A 113 3.31 -15.12 -17.81
N GLN A 114 2.59 -15.14 -16.69
CA GLN A 114 1.13 -15.21 -16.68
C GLN A 114 0.51 -14.23 -15.68
N VAL A 115 -0.71 -13.80 -15.96
CA VAL A 115 -1.54 -13.05 -15.03
C VAL A 115 -2.10 -13.99 -13.96
N TYR A 116 -2.16 -13.48 -12.73
CA TYR A 116 -2.86 -14.14 -11.65
C TYR A 116 -4.17 -13.41 -11.33
N SER A 117 -5.19 -14.19 -10.99
CA SER A 117 -6.53 -13.74 -10.62
C SER A 117 -6.94 -14.17 -9.20
N ASP A 118 -6.00 -14.77 -8.44
CA ASP A 118 -6.23 -15.19 -7.07
C ASP A 118 -6.01 -14.06 -6.06
N VAL A 119 -6.52 -14.31 -4.85
CA VAL A 119 -6.46 -13.38 -3.73
C VAL A 119 -5.86 -14.08 -2.53
N TYR A 120 -4.99 -13.38 -1.82
CA TYR A 120 -4.42 -13.82 -0.56
C TYR A 120 -4.69 -12.78 0.51
N LYS A 121 -4.84 -13.24 1.75
CA LYS A 121 -4.92 -12.38 2.91
C LYS A 121 -3.84 -12.70 3.92
N TYR A 122 -3.32 -11.67 4.57
CA TYR A 122 -2.35 -11.75 5.64
C TYR A 122 -2.98 -11.25 6.93
N SER A 123 -2.80 -12.02 8.00
CA SER A 123 -3.17 -11.63 9.36
C SER A 123 -1.94 -11.09 10.08
N PRO A 124 -1.87 -9.77 10.39
CA PRO A 124 -0.77 -9.20 11.16
C PRO A 124 -0.62 -9.82 12.56
N VAL A 125 -1.74 -10.18 13.19
CA VAL A 125 -1.78 -10.79 14.53
C VAL A 125 -1.12 -12.17 14.53
N LYS A 126 -1.38 -12.97 13.49
CA LYS A 126 -0.87 -14.35 13.39
C LYS A 126 0.45 -14.45 12.64
N ASN A 127 0.84 -13.42 11.90
CA ASN A 127 1.96 -13.44 10.95
C ASN A 127 1.83 -14.60 9.94
N THR A 128 0.63 -14.77 9.38
CA THR A 128 0.31 -15.85 8.44
C THR A 128 -0.45 -15.34 7.24
N TRP A 129 -0.12 -15.92 6.08
CA TRP A 129 -0.86 -15.77 4.84
C TRP A 129 -1.87 -16.91 4.66
N GLN A 130 -2.98 -16.62 4.01
CA GLN A 130 -3.99 -17.59 3.61
C GLN A 130 -4.48 -17.25 2.20
N LYS A 131 -4.60 -18.25 1.32
CA LYS A 131 -5.28 -18.07 0.03
C LYS A 131 -6.78 -17.95 0.29
N VAL A 132 -7.40 -16.94 -0.29
CA VAL A 132 -8.85 -16.76 -0.21
C VAL A 132 -9.49 -17.66 -1.25
N ASP A 133 -10.49 -18.43 -0.84
CA ASP A 133 -11.28 -19.26 -1.75
C ASP A 133 -12.27 -18.37 -2.50
N THR A 134 -11.83 -17.86 -3.65
CA THR A 134 -12.59 -16.94 -4.49
C THR A 134 -12.14 -17.07 -5.94
N ILE A 135 -13.01 -16.61 -6.84
CA ILE A 135 -12.76 -16.57 -8.28
C ILE A 135 -12.96 -15.11 -8.72
N SER A 136 -11.88 -14.46 -9.15
CA SER A 136 -12.00 -13.18 -9.83
C SER A 136 -12.54 -13.43 -11.25
N PRO A 137 -13.53 -12.65 -11.71
CA PRO A 137 -14.07 -12.79 -13.07
C PRO A 137 -13.09 -12.30 -14.15
N VAL A 138 -12.01 -11.62 -13.76
CA VAL A 138 -10.99 -11.06 -14.66
C VAL A 138 -9.58 -11.27 -14.08
N GLY A 139 -8.59 -11.30 -14.97
CA GLY A 139 -7.18 -11.25 -14.59
C GLY A 139 -6.81 -9.93 -13.89
N LEU A 140 -5.94 -10.02 -12.89
CA LEU A 140 -5.65 -8.91 -11.99
C LEU A 140 -4.19 -8.47 -12.13
N THR A 141 -3.83 -7.85 -13.26
CA THR A 141 -2.51 -7.24 -13.54
C THR A 141 -2.65 -5.88 -14.19
N GLY A 142 -1.87 -4.89 -13.74
CA GLY A 142 -2.00 -3.50 -14.20
C GLY A 142 -3.30 -2.82 -13.75
N HIS A 143 -4.00 -3.45 -12.80
CA HIS A 143 -5.24 -2.97 -12.22
C HIS A 143 -4.94 -1.96 -11.09
N THR A 144 -5.97 -1.22 -10.70
CA THR A 144 -5.96 -0.39 -9.49
C THR A 144 -7.06 -0.84 -8.54
N GLY A 145 -6.87 -0.58 -7.25
CA GLY A 145 -7.84 -0.91 -6.23
C GLY A 145 -7.96 0.19 -5.18
N VAL A 146 -9.17 0.50 -4.76
CA VAL A 146 -9.46 1.53 -3.76
C VAL A 146 -10.38 0.95 -2.69
N LYS A 147 -9.98 1.07 -1.41
CA LYS A 147 -10.83 0.72 -0.27
C LYS A 147 -12.06 1.63 -0.26
N LEU A 148 -13.26 1.03 -0.29
CA LEU A 148 -14.52 1.75 -0.17
C LEU A 148 -14.98 1.84 1.29
N ASN A 149 -14.79 0.74 2.03
CA ASN A 149 -15.06 0.63 3.46
C ASN A 149 -14.25 -0.53 4.05
N GLU A 150 -14.46 -0.86 5.33
CA GLU A 150 -13.72 -1.94 6.02
C GLU A 150 -13.87 -3.33 5.39
N THR A 151 -14.87 -3.55 4.55
CA THR A 151 -15.19 -4.88 3.97
C THR A 151 -15.15 -4.91 2.45
N MET A 152 -15.00 -3.75 1.79
CA MET A 152 -15.12 -3.64 0.33
C MET A 152 -13.96 -2.88 -0.29
N VAL A 153 -13.49 -3.41 -1.41
CA VAL A 153 -12.54 -2.78 -2.33
C VAL A 153 -13.18 -2.69 -3.71
N LEU A 154 -13.05 -1.54 -4.38
CA LEU A 154 -13.33 -1.41 -5.80
C LEU A 154 -12.05 -1.71 -6.57
N ILE A 155 -12.10 -2.67 -7.50
CA ILE A 155 -10.98 -3.00 -8.40
C ILE A 155 -11.39 -2.65 -9.82
N THR A 156 -10.51 -1.97 -10.56
CA THR A 156 -10.76 -1.57 -11.95
C THR A 156 -9.48 -1.52 -12.78
N GLY A 157 -9.63 -1.52 -14.10
CA GLY A 157 -8.53 -1.54 -15.06
C GLY A 157 -7.83 -2.90 -15.12
N GLY A 158 -6.64 -2.89 -15.69
CA GLY A 158 -5.84 -4.09 -15.95
C GLY A 158 -5.90 -4.57 -17.39
N VAL A 159 -5.03 -5.53 -17.69
CA VAL A 159 -4.90 -6.15 -19.01
C VAL A 159 -5.98 -7.20 -19.26
N ASN A 160 -6.20 -7.55 -20.52
CA ASN A 160 -6.95 -8.75 -20.86
C ASN A 160 -6.06 -9.98 -20.66
N GLU A 161 -6.40 -10.85 -19.70
CA GLU A 161 -5.65 -12.05 -19.34
C GLU A 161 -5.33 -12.94 -20.55
N HIS A 162 -6.34 -13.28 -21.35
CA HIS A 162 -6.16 -14.19 -22.48
C HIS A 162 -5.19 -13.64 -23.53
N ILE A 163 -5.31 -12.34 -23.87
CA ILE A 163 -4.42 -11.69 -24.83
C ILE A 163 -3.00 -11.58 -24.27
N PHE A 164 -2.87 -11.20 -23.00
CA PHE A 164 -1.58 -10.99 -22.35
C PHE A 164 -0.82 -12.31 -22.21
N ASP A 165 -1.45 -13.35 -21.65
CA ASP A 165 -0.81 -14.65 -21.43
C ASP A 165 -0.46 -15.32 -22.77
N LYS A 166 -1.35 -15.23 -23.76
CA LYS A 166 -1.09 -15.76 -25.11
C LYS A 166 0.13 -15.11 -25.75
N TYR A 167 0.32 -13.80 -25.58
CA TYR A 167 1.51 -13.11 -26.10
C TYR A 167 2.81 -13.69 -25.55
N PHE A 168 2.89 -13.95 -24.23
CA PHE A 168 4.09 -14.53 -23.63
C PHE A 168 4.29 -16.01 -23.98
N ILE A 169 3.22 -16.78 -24.12
CA ILE A 169 3.28 -18.15 -24.63
C ILE A 169 3.84 -18.18 -26.06
N ASP A 170 3.31 -17.32 -26.93
CA ASP A 170 3.70 -17.28 -28.34
C ASP A 170 5.17 -16.83 -28.51
N ILE A 171 5.68 -15.96 -27.63
CA ILE A 171 7.12 -15.60 -27.60
C ILE A 171 7.99 -16.78 -27.20
N GLU A 172 7.67 -17.47 -26.09
CA GLU A 172 8.49 -18.60 -25.63
C GLU A 172 8.48 -19.78 -26.62
N ALA A 173 7.44 -19.92 -27.46
CA ALA A 173 7.37 -20.94 -28.49
C ALA A 173 8.11 -20.58 -29.79
N ALA A 174 8.55 -19.32 -29.95
CA ALA A 174 9.25 -18.84 -31.14
C ALA A 174 10.79 -18.99 -31.03
N ASP A 175 11.31 -19.25 -29.84
CA ASP A 175 12.71 -19.54 -29.53
C ASP A 175 13.04 -21.05 -29.66
#